data_AF-A0A939AW23-F1
#
_entry.id   AF-A0A939AW23-F1
#
_cell.length_a   1.000
_cell.length_b   1.000
_cell.length_c   1.000
_cell.angle_alpha   90.00
_cell.angle_beta   90.00
_cell.angle_gamma   90.00
#
_symmetry.space_group_name_H-M   'P 1'
#
loop_
_entity.id
_entity.type
_entity.pdbx_description
1 polymer ?
#
loop_
_entity_poly.entity_id
_entity_poly.type
_entity_poly.pdbx_seq_one_letter_code
_entity_poly.pdbx_strand_id
1 'polypeptide(L)'
;MSPRNNMTKRLSESEIDQIVTAQSGDDSAWEAPVRVQRTAPTAFSLPVELAARAAFLAQLHRTPSVEDWLRRVIQERVELEEAAFIGFKRSLAARAT
;
A
#
# COMPACT_ATOMS: atom_id res chain seq x y z
N MET A 1 39.92 11.07 14.02
CA MET A 1 39.48 12.37 14.59
C MET A 1 38.42 12.96 13.68
N SER A 2 37.23 13.22 14.23
CA SER A 2 36.39 14.41 14.02
C SER A 2 34.99 14.14 14.61
N PRO A 3 34.46 15.01 15.49
CA PRO A 3 33.23 14.73 16.21
C PRO A 3 32.00 15.02 15.33
N ARG A 4 31.07 14.06 15.25
CA ARG A 4 29.73 14.29 14.65
C ARG A 4 28.88 15.07 15.65
N ASN A 5 28.99 16.39 15.60
CA ASN A 5 28.16 17.30 16.37
C ASN A 5 26.88 17.57 15.57
N ASN A 6 25.90 16.68 15.67
CA ASN A 6 24.68 16.77 14.87
C ASN A 6 23.64 17.61 15.64
N MET A 7 23.83 18.93 15.66
CA MET A 7 22.70 19.85 15.84
C MET A 7 21.79 19.69 14.62
N THR A 8 20.67 18.99 14.77
CA THR A 8 19.65 18.91 13.72
C THR A 8 19.01 20.28 13.56
N LYS A 9 19.59 21.12 12.70
CA LYS A 9 18.97 22.36 12.24
C LYS A 9 17.63 21.99 11.61
N ARG A 10 16.55 22.56 12.12
CA ARG A 10 15.20 22.36 11.57
C ARG A 10 15.13 23.13 10.26
N LEU A 11 15.16 22.42 9.14
CA LEU A 11 15.01 23.00 7.80
C LEU A 11 13.54 23.35 7.56
N SER A 12 13.31 24.44 6.82
CA SER A 12 12.01 24.76 6.24
C SER A 12 11.71 23.86 5.04
N GLU A 13 10.44 23.75 4.66
CA GLU A 13 9.98 22.98 3.50
C GLU A 13 10.71 23.40 2.22
N SER A 14 10.81 24.70 1.95
CA SER A 14 11.53 25.22 0.77
C SER A 14 13.00 24.85 0.75
N GLU A 15 13.66 24.76 1.91
CA GLU A 15 15.06 24.33 1.98
C GLU A 15 15.17 22.83 1.68
N ILE A 16 14.21 22.02 2.13
CA ILE A 16 14.17 20.57 1.84
C ILE A 16 13.97 20.33 0.34
N ASP A 17 13.02 21.02 -0.30
CA ASP A 17 12.73 20.86 -1.73
C ASP A 17 13.94 21.21 -2.60
N GLN A 18 14.68 22.24 -2.21
CA GLN A 18 15.88 22.64 -2.92
C GLN A 18 16.98 21.58 -2.81
N ILE A 19 17.16 20.98 -1.63
CA ILE A 19 18.11 19.89 -1.40
C ILE A 19 17.74 18.66 -2.23
N VAL A 20 16.47 18.25 -2.18
CA VAL A 20 15.94 17.10 -2.94
C VAL A 20 16.14 17.28 -4.44
N THR A 21 15.81 18.46 -4.97
CA THR A 21 15.96 18.76 -6.40
C THR A 21 17.43 18.71 -6.82
N ALA A 22 18.32 19.32 -6.04
CA ALA A 22 19.75 19.38 -6.33
C ALA A 22 20.42 18.00 -6.29
N GLN A 23 19.95 17.09 -5.44
CA GLN A 23 20.52 15.75 -5.24
C GLN A 23 19.85 14.66 -6.09
N SER A 24 18.82 15.00 -6.87
CA SER A 24 18.02 14.04 -7.64
C SER A 24 18.82 13.17 -8.62
N GLY A 25 19.93 13.68 -9.16
CA GLY A 25 20.80 12.95 -10.09
C GLY A 25 22.01 12.27 -9.45
N ASP A 26 22.18 12.35 -8.13
CA ASP A 26 23.28 11.75 -7.39
C ASP A 26 22.79 10.59 -6.54
N ASP A 27 22.92 9.35 -7.05
CA ASP A 27 22.52 8.13 -6.35
C ASP A 27 23.20 7.97 -4.96
N SER A 28 24.35 8.61 -4.72
CA SER A 28 25.05 8.53 -3.44
C SER A 28 24.45 9.43 -2.35
N ALA A 29 23.61 10.39 -2.74
CA ALA A 29 22.87 11.26 -1.82
C ALA A 29 21.60 10.58 -1.26
N TRP A 30 21.20 9.45 -1.83
CA TRP A 30 20.01 8.70 -1.43
C TRP A 30 20.37 7.46 -0.61
N GLU A 31 19.45 7.06 0.27
CA GLU A 31 19.56 5.76 0.92
C GLU A 31 19.44 4.63 -0.10
N ALA A 32 19.94 3.45 0.27
CA ALA A 32 19.87 2.28 -0.58
C ALA A 32 18.42 2.03 -1.05
N PRO A 33 18.19 1.79 -2.35
CA PRO A 33 16.84 1.58 -2.86
C PRO A 33 16.13 0.44 -2.12
N VAL A 34 14.93 0.73 -1.60
CA VAL A 34 14.08 -0.30 -1.01
C VAL A 34 13.54 -1.17 -2.14
N ARG A 35 14.11 -2.37 -2.29
CA ARG A 35 13.63 -3.35 -3.25
C ARG A 35 12.37 -4.03 -2.71
N VAL A 36 11.22 -3.58 -3.19
CA VAL A 36 9.97 -4.32 -3.02
C VAL A 36 10.01 -5.56 -3.91
N GLN A 37 10.22 -6.73 -3.31
CA GLN A 37 9.89 -7.98 -3.97
C GLN A 37 8.38 -8.01 -4.15
N ARG A 38 7.91 -8.11 -5.39
CA ARG A 38 6.51 -8.49 -5.62
C ARG A 38 6.36 -9.87 -4.96
N THR A 39 5.53 -9.94 -3.94
CA THR A 39 5.26 -11.19 -3.22
C THR A 39 4.94 -12.27 -4.25
N ALA A 40 5.53 -13.45 -4.08
CA ALA A 40 5.25 -14.58 -4.96
C ALA A 40 3.71 -14.79 -5.03
N PRO A 41 3.17 -15.16 -6.20
CA PRO A 41 1.76 -15.46 -6.33
C PRO A 41 1.34 -16.44 -5.23
N THR A 42 0.44 -16.00 -4.36
CA THR A 42 -0.03 -16.85 -3.26
C THR A 42 -1.15 -17.73 -3.79
N ALA A 43 -0.89 -19.03 -3.86
CA ALA A 43 -1.94 -20.01 -4.15
C ALA A 43 -2.70 -20.32 -2.86
N PHE A 44 -4.02 -20.30 -2.92
CA PHE A 44 -4.89 -20.77 -1.84
C PHE A 44 -5.95 -21.70 -2.42
N SER A 45 -6.32 -22.73 -1.66
CA SER A 45 -7.36 -23.67 -2.05
C SER A 45 -8.74 -23.15 -1.67
N LEU A 46 -9.69 -23.24 -2.58
CA LEU A 46 -11.10 -23.01 -2.31
C LEU A 46 -11.84 -24.35 -2.20
N PRO A 47 -12.84 -24.47 -1.30
CA PRO A 47 -13.81 -25.56 -1.36
C PRO A 47 -14.46 -25.62 -2.75
N VAL A 48 -14.75 -26.83 -3.22
CA VAL A 48 -15.25 -27.08 -4.59
C VAL A 48 -16.52 -26.29 -4.87
N GLU A 49 -17.45 -26.26 -3.91
CA GLU A 49 -18.73 -25.55 -4.03
C GLU A 49 -18.55 -24.03 -4.10
N LEU A 50 -17.50 -23.50 -3.46
CA LEU A 50 -17.18 -22.08 -3.53
C LEU A 50 -16.50 -21.74 -4.87
N ALA A 51 -15.59 -22.59 -5.33
CA ALA A 51 -14.95 -22.44 -6.64
C ALA A 51 -15.98 -22.48 -7.79
N ALA A 52 -16.97 -23.38 -7.72
CA ALA A 52 -18.05 -23.47 -8.71
C ALA A 52 -18.89 -22.19 -8.76
N ARG A 53 -19.26 -21.64 -7.60
CA ARG A 53 -19.99 -20.36 -7.52
C ARG A 53 -19.16 -19.19 -8.04
N ALA A 54 -17.87 -19.14 -7.71
CA ALA A 54 -16.96 -18.12 -8.22
C ALA A 54 -16.83 -18.19 -9.75
N ALA A 55 -16.74 -19.39 -10.33
CA ALA A 55 -16.69 -19.57 -11.78
C ALA A 55 -17.97 -19.09 -12.47
N PHE A 56 -19.14 -19.42 -11.92
CA PHE A 56 -20.41 -18.92 -12.42
C PHE A 56 -20.49 -17.39 -12.39
N LEU A 57 -20.08 -16.76 -11.28
CA LEU A 57 -20.11 -15.31 -11.15
C LEU A 57 -19.11 -14.63 -12.08
N ALA A 58 -17.91 -15.19 -12.26
CA ALA A 58 -16.94 -14.68 -13.22
C ALA A 58 -17.52 -14.64 -14.66
N GLN A 59 -18.24 -15.69 -15.05
CA GLN A 59 -18.95 -15.72 -16.35
C GLN A 59 -20.07 -14.67 -16.40
N LEU A 60 -20.89 -14.58 -15.36
CA LEU A 60 -21.98 -13.61 -15.27
C LEU A 60 -21.48 -12.17 -15.41
N HIS A 61 -20.34 -11.86 -14.79
CA HIS A 61 -19.70 -10.54 -14.82
C HIS A 61 -18.77 -10.31 -16.03
N ARG A 62 -18.68 -11.27 -16.96
CA ARG A 62 -17.83 -11.21 -18.17
C ARG A 62 -16.37 -10.89 -17.87
N THR A 63 -15.85 -11.41 -16.77
CA THR A 63 -14.43 -11.27 -16.44
C THR A 63 -13.59 -12.30 -17.19
N PRO A 64 -12.32 -11.99 -17.56
CA PRO A 64 -11.48 -12.89 -18.35
C PRO A 64 -11.18 -14.24 -17.67
N SER A 65 -11.11 -14.25 -16.34
CA SER A 65 -10.84 -15.45 -15.56
C SER A 65 -11.52 -15.40 -14.19
N VAL A 66 -11.64 -16.57 -13.55
CA VAL A 66 -12.11 -16.67 -12.15
C VAL A 66 -11.14 -15.95 -11.20
N GLU A 67 -9.85 -16.00 -11.48
CA GLU A 67 -8.83 -15.30 -10.70
C GLU A 67 -9.01 -13.78 -10.75
N ASP A 68 -9.25 -13.21 -11.93
CA ASP A 68 -9.46 -11.77 -12.08
C ASP A 68 -10.74 -11.31 -11.37
N TRP A 69 -11.80 -12.12 -11.44
CA TRP A 69 -13.02 -11.87 -10.71
C TRP A 69 -12.80 -11.90 -9.19
N LEU A 70 -12.12 -12.93 -8.68
CA LEU A 70 -11.79 -13.05 -7.26
C LEU A 70 -10.88 -11.92 -6.78
N ARG A 71 -9.87 -11.53 -7.58
CA ARG A 71 -8.98 -10.41 -7.27
C ARG A 71 -9.78 -9.12 -7.09
N ARG A 72 -10.73 -8.85 -7.99
CA ARG A 72 -11.63 -7.69 -7.88
C ARG A 72 -12.48 -7.74 -6.62
N VAL A 73 -13.13 -8.87 -6.32
CA VAL A 73 -13.97 -9.02 -5.12
C VAL A 73 -13.16 -8.82 -3.83
N ILE A 74 -11.94 -9.37 -3.77
CA ILE A 74 -11.04 -9.21 -2.63
C ILE A 74 -10.64 -7.75 -2.48
N GLN A 75 -10.24 -7.09 -3.57
CA GLN A 75 -9.87 -5.68 -3.55
C GLN A 75 -11.01 -4.79 -3.06
N GLU A 76 -12.21 -4.93 -3.63
CA GLU A 76 -13.40 -4.17 -3.22
C GLU A 76 -13.72 -4.39 -1.73
N ARG A 77 -13.58 -5.63 -1.24
CA ARG A 77 -13.79 -5.92 0.17
C ARG A 77 -12.75 -5.28 1.08
N VAL A 78 -11.47 -5.32 0.70
CA VAL A 78 -10.39 -4.68 1.47
C VAL A 78 -10.62 -3.17 1.57
N GLU A 79 -10.94 -2.51 0.47
CA GLU A 79 -11.20 -1.07 0.44
C GLU A 79 -12.37 -0.66 1.36
N LEU A 80 -13.45 -1.45 1.37
CA LEU A 80 -14.59 -1.22 2.26
C LEU A 80 -14.21 -1.35 3.75
N GLU A 81 -13.44 -2.38 4.10
CA GLU A 81 -12.98 -2.60 5.47
C GLU A 81 -12.00 -1.50 5.92
N GLU A 82 -11.08 -1.08 5.05
CA GLU A 82 -10.16 0.02 5.33
C GLU A 82 -10.90 1.34 5.57
N ALA A 83 -11.89 1.66 4.72
CA ALA A 83 -12.74 2.84 4.89
C ALA A 83 -13.53 2.79 6.20
N ALA A 84 -14.11 1.63 6.54
CA ALA A 84 -14.83 1.42 7.80
C ALA A 84 -13.90 1.59 9.01
N PHE A 85 -12.70 1.01 8.96
CA PHE A 85 -11.71 1.11 10.02
C PHE A 85 -11.23 2.55 10.24
N ILE A 86 -10.95 3.29 9.17
CA ILE A 86 -10.59 4.72 9.26
C ILE A 86 -11.74 5.54 9.84
N GLY A 87 -12.98 5.28 9.40
CA GLY A 87 -14.17 5.93 9.94
C GLY A 87 -14.32 5.69 11.44
N PHE A 88 -14.11 4.45 11.89
CA PHE A 88 -14.14 4.09 13.31
C PHE A 88 -13.03 4.77 14.12
N LYS A 89 -11.79 4.82 13.62
CA LYS A 89 -10.71 5.56 14.30
C LYS A 89 -11.03 7.04 14.48
N ARG A 90 -11.61 7.68 13.46
CA ARG A 90 -12.03 9.09 13.54
C ARG A 90 -13.14 9.30 14.57
N SER A 91 -14.13 8.40 14.62
CA SER A 91 -15.21 8.50 15.61
C SER A 91 -14.71 8.30 17.04
N LEU A 92 -13.77 7.37 17.26
CA LEU A 92 -13.12 7.20 18.57
C LEU A 92 -12.34 8.45 18.98
N ALA A 93 -11.54 9.03 18.07
CA ALA A 93 -10.79 10.25 18.36
C ALA A 93 -11.70 11.42 18.73
N ALA A 94 -12.82 11.60 18.01
CA ALA A 94 -13.82 12.63 18.30
C ALA A 94 -14.57 12.43 19.63
N ARG A 95 -14.65 11.20 20.15
CA ARG A 95 -15.27 10.90 21.45
C ARG A 95 -14.30 11.01 22.63
N ALA A 96 -13.00 11.11 22.37
CA ALA A 96 -11.96 11.23 23.38
C ALA A 96 -11.61 12.69 23.73
N THR A 97 -12.17 13.65 22.99
CA THR A 97 -12.11 15.10 23.23
C THR A 97 -13.41 15.58 23.86
#